data_AF-M6FDD6-F1
#
_entry.id   AF-M6FDD6-F1
#
_cell.length_a   1.000
_cell.length_b   1.000
_cell.length_c   1.000
_cell.angle_alpha   90.00
_cell.angle_beta   90.00
_cell.angle_gamma   90.00
#
_symmetry.space_group_name_H-M   'P 1'
#
loop_
_entity.id
_entity.type
_entity.pdbx_description
1 polymer ?
#
loop_
_entity_poly.entity_id
_entity_poly.type
_entity_poly.pdbx_seq_one_letter_code
_entity_poly.pdbx_strand_id
1 'polypeptide(L)'
;MSEIGTNNIVKYSKRYISESYSFFIELLYRLGFDIRKEFEGTENKRITYFSSEGYVTFFLSNRKNQLFGFISNHFLSRLGIYKEWNGRFISRRDLAEYRKQRNLALSEHPNSDILYIDLDTHNPTFFNIPFTSYVQFIQKLLSAVEENLGCVPVFCEISRLRRGAHIFFRTENTWDKENIFLLIERVLKATDNRIKLELRKEQGKGYRLPFAWDYLPYSIERKQLYVVSQWL
;
A
#
# COMPACT_ATOMS: atom_id res chain seq x y z
N MET A 1 9.45 34.00 -16.84
CA MET A 1 8.08 33.93 -16.28
C MET A 1 7.66 32.47 -16.24
N SER A 2 7.21 31.99 -15.09
CA SER A 2 6.97 30.59 -14.77
C SER A 2 5.65 30.07 -15.34
N GLU A 3 5.72 29.11 -16.26
CA GLU A 3 4.58 28.23 -16.63
C GLU A 3 4.44 27.05 -15.64
N ILE A 4 4.46 27.33 -14.34
CA ILE A 4 4.08 26.35 -13.31
C ILE A 4 2.60 26.55 -13.03
N GLY A 5 1.78 26.24 -14.03
CA GLY A 5 0.33 26.42 -13.98
C GLY A 5 -0.38 25.33 -14.74
N THR A 6 -1.00 24.39 -14.03
CA THR A 6 -2.17 23.63 -14.50
C THR A 6 -2.01 22.56 -15.60
N ASN A 7 -0.90 21.81 -15.66
CA ASN A 7 -0.83 20.59 -16.51
C ASN A 7 -1.26 19.26 -15.83
N ASN A 8 -1.63 19.26 -14.55
CA ASN A 8 -1.78 18.01 -13.77
C ASN A 8 -3.19 17.37 -13.78
N ILE A 9 -4.13 17.82 -14.63
CA ILE A 9 -5.54 17.33 -14.59
C ILE A 9 -5.99 16.61 -15.88
N VAL A 10 -5.16 16.49 -16.91
CA VAL A 10 -5.53 15.90 -18.23
C VAL A 10 -4.24 15.24 -18.77
N LYS A 11 -4.09 13.96 -19.15
CA LYS A 11 -4.92 13.09 -20.01
C LYS A 11 -4.24 11.69 -20.06
N TYR A 12 -4.57 10.76 -19.16
CA TYR A 12 -4.06 9.40 -19.33
C TYR A 12 -4.80 8.72 -20.49
N SER A 13 -4.08 8.17 -21.47
CA SER A 13 -4.71 7.46 -22.58
C SER A 13 -5.36 6.16 -22.08
N LYS A 14 -6.43 5.68 -22.74
CA LYS A 14 -7.04 4.38 -22.38
C LYS A 14 -6.01 3.25 -22.34
N ARG A 15 -5.03 3.30 -23.25
CA ARG A 15 -3.91 2.36 -23.32
C ARG A 15 -3.03 2.43 -22.08
N TYR A 16 -2.54 3.63 -21.70
CA TYR A 16 -1.73 3.82 -20.50
C TYR A 16 -2.46 3.32 -19.25
N ILE A 17 -3.74 3.69 -19.09
CA ILE A 17 -4.56 3.25 -17.95
C ILE A 17 -4.62 1.72 -17.88
N SER A 18 -4.84 1.08 -19.03
CA SER A 18 -4.93 -0.38 -19.12
C SER A 18 -3.58 -1.04 -18.80
N GLU A 19 -2.48 -0.53 -19.35
CA GLU A 19 -1.12 -1.05 -19.12
C GLU A 19 -0.72 -0.91 -17.64
N SER A 20 -0.88 0.28 -17.07
CA SER A 20 -0.59 0.54 -15.65
C SER A 20 -1.52 -0.24 -14.71
N TYR A 21 -2.79 -0.48 -15.10
CA TYR A 21 -3.69 -1.32 -14.32
C TYR A 21 -3.25 -2.79 -14.33
N SER A 22 -2.86 -3.31 -15.50
CA SER A 22 -2.30 -4.66 -15.61
C SER A 22 -1.05 -4.82 -14.74
N PHE A 23 -0.13 -3.84 -14.78
CA PHE A 23 1.04 -3.82 -13.91
C PHE A 23 0.64 -3.79 -12.43
N PHE A 24 -0.35 -2.97 -12.05
CA PHE A 24 -0.85 -2.92 -10.68
C PHE A 24 -1.41 -4.26 -10.22
N ILE A 25 -2.19 -4.94 -11.07
CA ILE A 25 -2.71 -6.29 -10.78
C ILE A 25 -1.56 -7.29 -10.60
N GLU A 26 -0.54 -7.25 -11.46
CA GLU A 26 0.64 -8.09 -11.32
C GLU A 26 1.38 -7.82 -10.01
N LEU A 27 1.54 -6.55 -9.64
CA LEU A 27 2.12 -6.15 -8.35
C LEU A 27 1.32 -6.74 -7.18
N LEU A 28 -0.02 -6.67 -7.21
CA LEU A 28 -0.84 -7.26 -6.15
C LEU A 28 -0.66 -8.78 -6.05
N TYR A 29 -0.54 -9.49 -7.18
CA TYR A 29 -0.20 -10.92 -7.15
C TYR A 29 1.16 -11.17 -6.50
N ARG A 30 2.19 -10.40 -6.92
CA ARG A 30 3.55 -10.51 -6.38
C ARG A 30 3.66 -10.15 -4.90
N LEU A 31 2.77 -9.29 -4.40
CA LEU A 31 2.68 -8.91 -2.99
C LEU A 31 1.75 -9.82 -2.17
N GLY A 32 1.28 -10.92 -2.75
CA GLY A 32 0.58 -11.96 -2.01
C GLY A 32 -0.88 -11.67 -1.70
N PHE A 33 -1.52 -10.74 -2.40
CA PHE A 33 -2.95 -10.46 -2.21
C PHE A 33 -3.81 -11.57 -2.84
N ASP A 34 -4.87 -11.99 -2.13
CA ASP A 34 -5.82 -12.95 -2.69
C ASP A 34 -6.81 -12.28 -3.65
N ILE A 35 -6.38 -12.09 -4.90
CA ILE A 35 -7.20 -11.51 -5.97
C ILE A 35 -7.67 -12.52 -7.03
N ARG A 36 -7.46 -13.82 -6.77
CA ARG A 36 -7.88 -14.92 -7.66
C ARG A 36 -9.37 -14.86 -7.98
N LYS A 37 -9.74 -14.86 -9.25
CA LYS A 37 -11.12 -14.68 -9.68
C LYS A 37 -11.93 -15.96 -9.57
N GLU A 38 -11.26 -17.10 -9.70
CA GLU A 38 -11.81 -18.46 -9.67
C GLU A 38 -12.41 -18.86 -8.32
N PHE A 39 -12.03 -18.18 -7.23
CA PHE A 39 -12.57 -18.41 -5.89
C PHE A 39 -13.60 -17.34 -5.44
N GLU A 40 -13.98 -16.39 -6.32
CA GLU A 40 -15.06 -15.44 -6.02
C GLU A 40 -16.39 -16.18 -5.85
N GLY A 41 -16.91 -16.22 -4.61
CA GLY A 41 -18.18 -16.87 -4.26
C GLY A 41 -18.06 -18.29 -3.69
N THR A 42 -16.87 -18.90 -3.73
CA THR A 42 -16.59 -20.18 -3.06
C THR A 42 -15.82 -19.99 -1.75
N GLU A 43 -15.09 -18.88 -1.62
CA GLU A 43 -14.37 -18.48 -0.41
C GLU A 43 -14.82 -17.09 0.05
N ASN A 44 -14.91 -16.92 1.37
CA ASN A 44 -15.26 -15.65 2.00
C ASN A 44 -14.08 -14.67 1.91
N LYS A 45 -13.91 -14.02 0.74
CA LYS A 45 -12.88 -12.99 0.58
C LYS A 45 -13.24 -11.76 1.40
N ARG A 46 -12.44 -11.49 2.44
CA ARG A 46 -12.61 -10.31 3.30
C ARG A 46 -12.12 -9.06 2.58
N ILE A 47 -13.02 -8.09 2.43
CA ILE A 47 -12.71 -6.75 1.97
C ILE A 47 -12.91 -5.80 3.14
N THR A 48 -11.94 -4.92 3.37
CA THR A 48 -12.09 -3.81 4.29
C THR A 48 -11.81 -2.50 3.56
N TYR A 49 -12.67 -1.50 3.75
CA TYR A 49 -12.41 -0.14 3.30
C TYR A 49 -12.80 0.86 4.38
N PHE A 50 -12.22 2.04 4.34
CA PHE A 50 -12.48 3.08 5.34
C PHE A 50 -13.65 3.97 4.89
N SER A 51 -14.85 3.86 5.44
CA SER A 51 -15.96 4.78 5.10
C SER A 51 -15.93 6.09 5.90
N SER A 52 -16.89 6.99 5.67
CA SER A 52 -17.12 8.16 6.54
C SER A 52 -17.49 7.78 7.98
N GLU A 53 -18.00 6.56 8.20
CA GLU A 53 -18.45 6.04 9.49
C GLU A 53 -17.38 5.15 10.15
N GLY A 54 -16.20 5.00 9.53
CA GLY A 54 -15.10 4.15 10.00
C GLY A 54 -14.86 2.94 9.12
N TYR A 55 -14.10 1.96 9.63
CA TYR A 55 -13.75 0.75 8.88
C TYR A 55 -14.99 -0.12 8.63
N VAL A 56 -15.27 -0.38 7.35
CA VAL A 56 -16.32 -1.30 6.91
C VAL A 56 -15.65 -2.55 6.39
N THR A 57 -15.94 -3.67 7.04
CA THR A 57 -15.47 -5.00 6.64
C THR A 57 -16.66 -5.84 6.20
N PHE A 58 -16.56 -6.46 5.03
CA PHE A 58 -17.56 -7.38 4.53
C PHE A 58 -16.89 -8.52 3.75
N PHE A 59 -17.64 -9.59 3.55
CA PHE A 59 -17.20 -10.74 2.76
C PHE A 59 -17.91 -10.73 1.41
N LEU A 60 -17.17 -10.97 0.33
CA LEU A 60 -17.76 -11.09 -1.00
C LEU A 60 -18.52 -12.41 -1.12
N SER A 61 -19.85 -12.36 -1.00
CA SER A 61 -20.73 -13.48 -1.30
C SER A 61 -21.27 -13.39 -2.73
N ASN A 62 -20.90 -14.33 -3.60
CA ASN A 62 -21.63 -14.72 -4.82
C ASN A 62 -21.76 -13.73 -6.01
N ARG A 63 -20.95 -12.67 -6.14
CA ARG A 63 -20.98 -11.81 -7.36
C ARG A 63 -19.64 -11.74 -8.09
N LYS A 64 -19.61 -12.28 -9.31
CA LYS A 64 -18.47 -12.21 -10.24
C LYS A 64 -18.07 -10.76 -10.51
N ASN A 65 -16.76 -10.47 -10.45
CA ASN A 65 -16.09 -9.19 -10.74
C ASN A 65 -16.24 -8.05 -9.72
N GLN A 66 -16.85 -8.25 -8.55
CA GLN A 66 -16.93 -7.17 -7.55
C GLN A 66 -15.56 -6.76 -7.02
N LEU A 67 -14.65 -7.71 -6.80
CA LEU A 67 -13.31 -7.45 -6.27
C LEU A 67 -12.52 -6.51 -7.20
N PHE A 68 -12.48 -6.83 -8.49
CA PHE A 68 -11.79 -6.01 -9.49
C PHE A 68 -12.44 -4.63 -9.66
N GLY A 69 -13.74 -4.50 -9.39
CA GLY A 69 -14.39 -3.19 -9.27
C GLY A 69 -13.80 -2.35 -8.14
N PHE A 70 -13.59 -2.92 -6.95
CA PHE A 70 -12.94 -2.23 -5.83
C PHE A 70 -11.47 -1.90 -6.13
N ILE A 71 -10.71 -2.84 -6.69
CA ILE A 71 -9.30 -2.65 -7.04
C ILE A 71 -9.15 -1.56 -8.12
N SER A 72 -9.98 -1.59 -9.16
CA SER A 72 -10.00 -0.57 -10.22
C SER A 72 -10.34 0.81 -9.65
N ASN A 73 -11.33 0.90 -8.76
CA ASN A 73 -11.67 2.15 -8.09
C ASN A 73 -10.52 2.69 -7.24
N HIS A 74 -9.83 1.82 -6.49
CA HIS A 74 -8.63 2.20 -5.73
C HIS A 74 -7.56 2.75 -6.67
N PHE A 75 -7.22 2.01 -7.73
CA PHE A 75 -6.22 2.39 -8.73
C PHE A 75 -6.52 3.73 -9.44
N LEU A 76 -7.71 3.87 -10.00
CA LEU A 76 -8.13 5.09 -10.70
C LEU A 76 -8.10 6.30 -9.76
N SER A 77 -8.39 6.09 -8.47
CA SER A 77 -8.35 7.16 -7.49
C SER A 77 -6.95 7.78 -7.32
N ARG A 78 -5.90 7.01 -7.66
CA ARG A 78 -4.49 7.41 -7.53
C ARG A 78 -3.95 8.08 -8.78
N LEU A 79 -4.39 7.63 -9.95
CA LEU A 79 -4.05 8.28 -11.22
C LEU A 79 -4.71 9.65 -11.39
N GLY A 80 -5.76 9.96 -10.64
CA GLY A 80 -6.40 11.27 -10.77
C GLY A 80 -7.23 11.43 -12.06
N ILE A 81 -7.61 10.31 -12.69
CA ILE A 81 -8.42 10.28 -13.91
C ILE A 81 -9.88 10.48 -13.53
N TYR A 82 -10.38 11.70 -13.67
CA TYR A 82 -11.79 12.01 -13.46
C TYR A 82 -12.30 12.88 -14.62
N LYS A 83 -12.74 12.22 -15.69
CA LYS A 83 -13.93 12.72 -16.39
C LYS A 83 -15.13 12.40 -15.50
N GLU A 84 -16.16 13.25 -15.53
CA GLU A 84 -17.49 13.07 -14.90
C GLU A 84 -17.70 11.67 -14.29
N TRP A 85 -17.61 11.57 -12.96
CA TRP A 85 -17.93 10.30 -12.30
C TRP A 85 -19.45 10.25 -12.16
N ASN A 86 -20.11 9.37 -12.92
CA ASN A 86 -21.57 9.31 -13.02
C ASN A 86 -22.22 10.67 -13.38
N GLY A 87 -21.63 11.43 -14.30
CA GLY A 87 -22.21 12.71 -14.76
C GLY A 87 -22.07 13.89 -13.78
N ARG A 88 -21.25 13.76 -12.72
CA ARG A 88 -20.97 14.86 -11.78
C ARG A 88 -19.47 15.20 -11.75
N PHE A 89 -19.17 16.50 -11.76
CA PHE A 89 -17.84 17.02 -11.45
C PHE A 89 -17.57 16.84 -9.94
N ILE A 90 -16.50 16.12 -9.60
CA ILE A 90 -16.07 15.91 -8.22
C ILE A 90 -15.14 17.07 -7.82
N SER A 91 -15.43 17.76 -6.70
CA SER A 91 -14.56 18.85 -6.22
C SER A 91 -13.22 18.30 -5.70
N ARG A 92 -12.19 19.16 -5.59
CA ARG A 92 -10.89 18.76 -4.99
C ARG A 92 -11.03 18.25 -3.54
N ARG A 93 -12.03 18.76 -2.79
CA ARG A 93 -12.31 18.34 -1.42
C ARG A 93 -12.96 16.97 -1.39
N ASP A 94 -13.99 16.76 -2.20
CA ASP A 94 -14.66 15.46 -2.35
C ASP A 94 -13.67 14.40 -2.85
N LEU A 95 -12.74 14.79 -3.71
CA LEU A 95 -11.65 13.94 -4.16
C LEU A 95 -10.70 13.55 -3.00
N ALA A 96 -10.33 14.49 -2.15
CA ALA A 96 -9.48 14.22 -0.98
C ALA A 96 -10.20 13.30 0.03
N GLU A 97 -11.51 13.49 0.21
CA GLU A 97 -12.35 12.63 1.03
C GLU A 97 -12.52 11.24 0.40
N TYR A 98 -12.80 11.14 -0.90
CA TYR A 98 -12.91 9.87 -1.62
C TYR A 98 -11.62 9.06 -1.54
N ARG A 99 -10.47 9.72 -1.72
CA ARG A 99 -9.15 9.10 -1.61
C ARG A 99 -8.88 8.54 -0.22
N LYS A 100 -9.36 9.22 0.83
CA LYS A 100 -9.34 8.76 2.23
C LYS A 100 -10.31 7.61 2.48
N GLN A 101 -11.52 7.73 1.93
CA GLN A 101 -12.65 6.84 2.19
C GLN A 101 -12.60 5.51 1.39
N ARG A 102 -11.56 5.29 0.59
CA ARG A 102 -11.40 4.05 -0.21
C ARG A 102 -10.00 3.47 -0.14
N ASN A 103 -9.34 3.67 1.00
CA ASN A 103 -8.18 2.82 1.34
C ASN A 103 -8.67 1.39 1.48
N LEU A 104 -8.38 0.57 0.48
CA LEU A 104 -8.80 -0.82 0.40
C LEU A 104 -7.79 -1.71 1.14
N ALA A 105 -8.29 -2.70 1.85
CA ALA A 105 -7.52 -3.80 2.36
C ALA A 105 -8.18 -5.13 1.97
N LEU A 106 -7.37 -6.09 1.53
CA LEU A 106 -7.80 -7.40 1.04
C LEU A 106 -7.17 -8.51 1.88
N SER A 107 -7.60 -9.75 1.64
CA SER A 107 -7.03 -10.91 2.32
C SER A 107 -5.67 -11.27 1.70
N GLU A 108 -4.80 -11.84 2.53
CA GLU A 108 -3.58 -12.49 2.07
C GLU A 108 -3.94 -13.80 1.36
N HIS A 109 -3.20 -14.15 0.32
CA HIS A 109 -3.35 -15.44 -0.34
C HIS A 109 -2.81 -16.56 0.57
N PRO A 110 -3.53 -17.70 0.75
CA PRO A 110 -3.11 -18.78 1.66
C PRO A 110 -1.69 -19.32 1.42
N ASN A 111 -1.27 -19.36 0.15
CA ASN A 111 0.09 -19.77 -0.25
C ASN A 111 1.04 -18.58 -0.50
N SER A 112 0.72 -17.39 0.00
CA SER A 112 1.60 -16.24 -0.15
C SER A 112 2.92 -16.50 0.58
N ASP A 113 4.03 -16.25 -0.09
CA ASP A 113 5.38 -16.21 0.46
C ASP A 113 5.80 -14.78 0.84
N ILE A 114 4.83 -13.87 1.02
CA ILE A 114 5.09 -12.47 1.36
C ILE A 114 4.89 -12.23 2.85
N LEU A 115 5.91 -11.67 3.47
CA LEU A 115 5.87 -11.14 4.83
C LEU A 115 5.54 -9.65 4.78
N TYR A 116 4.35 -9.28 5.26
CA TYR A 116 3.94 -7.88 5.36
C TYR A 116 4.11 -7.36 6.80
N ILE A 117 5.01 -6.40 6.95
CA ILE A 117 5.27 -5.68 8.20
C ILE A 117 4.66 -4.27 8.11
N ASP A 118 3.79 -3.96 9.07
CA ASP A 118 3.32 -2.59 9.31
C ASP A 118 4.22 -1.95 10.38
N LEU A 119 5.00 -0.96 9.97
CA LEU A 119 5.85 -0.18 10.86
C LEU A 119 5.10 1.08 11.27
N ASP A 120 4.90 1.27 12.57
CA ASP A 120 4.16 2.39 13.16
C ASP A 120 5.12 3.34 13.90
N THR A 121 5.01 4.63 13.56
CA THR A 121 5.74 5.76 14.15
C THR A 121 4.81 6.84 14.72
N HIS A 122 3.60 6.49 15.16
CA HIS A 122 2.62 7.37 15.81
C HIS A 122 3.11 8.03 17.12
N ASN A 123 4.37 7.85 17.50
CA ASN A 123 4.99 8.56 18.61
C ASN A 123 5.18 10.06 18.25
N PRO A 124 4.76 11.01 19.13
CA PRO A 124 5.00 12.46 18.98
C PRO A 124 6.42 12.83 18.51
N THR A 125 7.44 12.05 18.87
CA THR A 125 8.84 12.29 18.47
C THR A 125 9.04 12.34 16.95
N PHE A 126 8.23 11.63 16.16
CA PHE A 126 8.38 11.58 14.70
C PHE A 126 7.54 12.63 13.97
N PHE A 127 6.57 13.27 14.62
CA PHE A 127 5.68 14.23 13.94
C PHE A 127 6.40 15.52 13.53
N ASN A 128 7.37 15.95 14.33
CA ASN A 128 8.06 17.22 14.15
C ASN A 128 9.26 17.14 13.20
N ILE A 129 9.68 15.94 12.80
CA ILE A 129 10.86 15.82 11.93
C ILE A 129 10.49 16.18 10.48
N PRO A 130 11.37 16.88 9.74
CA PRO A 130 11.16 17.13 8.32
C PRO A 130 10.91 15.83 7.56
N PHE A 131 10.03 15.86 6.56
CA PHE A 131 9.66 14.64 5.83
C PHE A 131 10.87 13.95 5.17
N THR A 132 11.82 14.73 4.65
CA THR A 132 13.09 14.19 4.11
C THR A 132 13.89 13.44 5.17
N SER A 133 14.00 13.98 6.38
CA SER A 133 14.64 13.30 7.52
C SER A 133 13.88 12.05 7.95
N TYR A 134 12.54 12.06 7.86
CA TYR A 134 11.72 10.87 8.12
C TYR A 134 11.99 9.76 7.09
N VAL A 135 12.13 10.10 5.80
CA VAL A 135 12.49 9.14 4.77
C VAL A 135 13.89 8.56 5.01
N GLN A 136 14.87 9.41 5.36
CA GLN A 136 16.22 8.96 5.72
C GLN A 136 16.22 8.04 6.94
N PHE A 137 15.34 8.31 7.92
CA PHE A 137 15.14 7.44 9.06
C PHE A 137 14.62 6.05 8.65
N ILE A 138 13.57 5.99 7.82
CA ILE A 138 13.08 4.70 7.30
C ILE A 138 14.16 4.00 6.47
N GLN A 139 14.91 4.73 5.64
CA GLN A 139 16.02 4.16 4.89
C GLN A 139 17.08 3.55 5.81
N LYS A 140 17.47 4.25 6.90
CA LYS A 140 18.41 3.72 7.90
C LYS A 140 17.91 2.39 8.50
N LEU A 141 16.62 2.31 8.81
CA LEU A 141 16.01 1.07 9.32
C LEU A 141 16.09 -0.07 8.29
N LEU A 142 15.77 0.21 7.02
CA LEU A 142 15.85 -0.79 5.95
C LEU A 142 17.28 -1.24 5.69
N SER A 143 18.24 -0.32 5.69
CA SER A 143 19.67 -0.64 5.54
C SER A 143 20.18 -1.49 6.70
N ALA A 144 19.72 -1.25 7.94
CA ALA A 144 20.09 -2.11 9.06
C ALA A 144 19.61 -3.55 8.86
N VAL A 145 18.40 -3.76 8.34
CA VAL A 145 17.88 -5.10 8.01
C VAL A 145 18.72 -5.76 6.92
N GLU A 146 19.05 -5.03 5.86
CA GLU A 146 19.89 -5.52 4.77
C GLU A 146 21.30 -5.90 5.26
N GLU A 147 21.95 -5.02 6.03
CA GLU A 147 23.32 -5.23 6.54
C GLU A 147 23.41 -6.40 7.54
N ASN A 148 22.39 -6.60 8.38
CA ASN A 148 22.42 -7.62 9.43
C ASN A 148 21.86 -8.98 8.98
N LEU A 149 20.90 -9.00 8.04
CA LEU A 149 20.17 -10.22 7.66
C LEU A 149 20.30 -10.55 6.17
N GLY A 150 20.88 -9.67 5.35
CA GLY A 150 20.90 -9.82 3.90
C GLY A 150 19.51 -9.70 3.25
N CYS A 151 18.51 -9.24 4.00
CA CYS A 151 17.13 -9.18 3.53
C CYS A 151 16.81 -7.82 2.91
N VAL A 152 16.37 -7.82 1.66
CA VAL A 152 15.93 -6.63 0.94
C VAL A 152 14.41 -6.69 0.73
N PRO A 153 13.63 -5.64 1.08
CA PRO A 153 12.20 -5.62 0.80
C PRO A 153 11.93 -5.71 -0.71
N VAL A 154 10.91 -6.48 -1.09
CA VAL A 154 10.41 -6.50 -2.48
C VAL A 154 9.55 -5.28 -2.81
N PHE A 155 8.96 -4.66 -1.79
CA PHE A 155 8.22 -3.41 -1.92
C PHE A 155 8.19 -2.67 -0.59
N CYS A 156 8.20 -1.34 -0.65
CA CYS A 156 8.05 -0.47 0.50
C CYS A 156 7.26 0.77 0.11
N GLU A 157 6.40 1.24 1.00
CA GLU A 157 5.78 2.55 0.89
C GLU A 157 5.81 3.27 2.23
N ILE A 158 6.08 4.58 2.18
CA ILE A 158 6.31 5.42 3.36
C ILE A 158 5.12 6.36 3.54
N SER A 159 4.64 6.47 4.77
CA SER A 159 3.53 7.37 5.09
C SER A 159 3.92 8.84 4.89
N ARG A 160 3.15 9.56 4.07
CA ARG A 160 3.20 11.01 3.88
C ARG A 160 2.97 11.78 5.17
N LEU A 161 2.29 11.15 6.13
CA LEU A 161 1.93 11.74 7.41
C LEU A 161 2.98 11.44 8.50
N ARG A 162 4.10 10.79 8.15
CA ARG A 162 5.16 10.37 9.10
C ARG A 162 4.61 9.45 10.19
N ARG A 163 3.72 8.53 9.78
CA ARG A 163 3.01 7.59 10.66
C ARG A 163 3.50 6.15 10.55
N GLY A 164 4.36 5.88 9.59
CA GLY A 164 4.86 4.53 9.41
C GLY A 164 5.42 4.25 8.04
N ALA A 165 5.60 2.97 7.78
CA ALA A 165 5.88 2.40 6.47
C ALA A 165 5.23 1.02 6.37
N HIS A 166 4.80 0.64 5.17
CA HIS A 166 4.45 -0.74 4.86
C HIS A 166 5.63 -1.38 4.15
N ILE A 167 6.10 -2.50 4.67
CA ILE A 167 7.31 -3.17 4.19
C ILE A 167 6.95 -4.60 3.86
N PHE A 168 7.26 -5.01 2.63
CA PHE A 168 6.95 -6.34 2.11
C PHE A 168 8.27 -7.05 1.83
N PHE A 169 8.50 -8.17 2.50
CA PHE A 169 9.62 -9.07 2.24
C PHE A 169 9.11 -10.35 1.60
N ARG A 170 9.98 -11.00 0.83
CA ARG A 170 9.71 -12.35 0.34
C ARG A 170 10.39 -13.36 1.26
N THR A 171 9.67 -14.40 1.64
CA THR A 171 10.18 -15.54 2.39
C THR A 171 10.34 -16.73 1.46
N GLU A 172 11.28 -17.63 1.73
CA GLU A 172 11.44 -18.83 0.90
C GLU A 172 10.31 -19.85 1.14
N ASN A 173 9.71 -19.83 2.33
CA ASN A 173 8.60 -20.70 2.70
C ASN A 173 7.53 -19.92 3.47
N THR A 174 6.27 -20.31 3.29
CA THR A 174 5.10 -19.63 3.87
C THR A 174 5.01 -19.84 5.39
N TRP A 175 5.56 -20.95 5.89
CA TRP A 175 5.48 -21.38 7.29
C TRP A 175 6.43 -20.65 8.25
N ASP A 176 7.44 -19.93 7.75
CA ASP A 176 8.49 -19.34 8.59
C ASP A 176 8.37 -17.81 8.79
N LYS A 177 7.24 -17.22 8.36
CA LYS A 177 7.00 -15.78 8.43
C LYS A 177 7.16 -15.21 9.84
N GLU A 178 6.74 -15.95 10.87
CA GLU A 178 6.83 -15.50 12.25
C GLU A 178 8.27 -15.39 12.74
N ASN A 179 9.10 -16.40 12.50
CA ASN A 179 10.50 -16.37 12.93
C ASN A 179 11.28 -15.31 12.16
N ILE A 180 11.05 -15.20 10.84
CA ILE A 180 11.66 -14.16 10.00
C ILE A 180 11.23 -12.76 10.51
N PHE A 181 9.95 -12.57 10.84
CA PHE A 181 9.48 -11.34 11.45
C PHE A 181 10.20 -11.04 12.76
N LEU A 182 10.37 -12.01 13.66
CA LEU A 182 11.06 -11.80 14.94
C LEU A 182 12.53 -11.41 14.74
N LEU A 183 13.21 -11.96 13.74
CA LEU A 183 14.58 -11.57 13.39
C LEU A 183 14.63 -10.11 12.89
N ILE A 184 13.76 -9.75 11.94
CA ILE A 184 13.67 -8.39 11.41
C ILE A 184 13.29 -7.41 12.53
N GLU A 185 12.32 -7.77 13.36
CA GLU A 185 11.86 -6.95 14.48
C GLU A 185 13.00 -6.64 15.45
N ARG A 186 13.82 -7.63 15.79
CA ARG A 186 15.00 -7.45 16.66
C ARG A 186 15.98 -6.44 16.09
N VAL A 187 16.32 -6.56 14.80
CA VAL A 187 17.26 -5.64 14.12
C VAL A 187 16.69 -4.21 14.08
N LEU A 188 15.42 -4.08 13.71
CA LEU A 188 14.75 -2.79 13.64
C LEU A 188 14.66 -2.11 15.02
N LYS A 189 14.26 -2.84 16.06
CA LYS A 189 14.19 -2.32 17.44
C LYS A 189 15.56 -2.04 18.06
N ALA A 190 16.60 -2.77 17.65
CA ALA A 190 17.98 -2.43 18.03
C ALA A 190 18.44 -1.12 17.38
N THR A 191 17.94 -0.82 16.18
CA THR A 191 18.25 0.43 15.45
C THR A 191 17.49 1.63 16.03
N ASP A 192 16.21 1.46 16.37
CA ASP A 192 15.42 2.44 17.11
C ASP A 192 14.28 1.75 17.87
N ASN A 193 14.36 1.74 19.21
CA ASN A 193 13.39 1.04 20.05
C ASN A 193 12.04 1.75 20.20
N ARG A 194 11.87 2.95 19.62
CA ARG A 194 10.63 3.75 19.72
C ARG A 194 9.60 3.36 18.66
N ILE A 195 10.01 2.62 17.63
CA ILE A 195 9.11 2.12 16.59
C ILE A 195 8.24 0.98 17.11
N LYS A 196 7.06 0.80 16.51
CA LYS A 196 6.23 -0.38 16.70
C LYS A 196 6.14 -1.14 15.39
N LEU A 197 6.09 -2.46 15.47
CA LEU A 197 6.06 -3.35 14.31
C LEU A 197 4.91 -4.33 14.51
N GLU A 198 4.07 -4.48 13.50
CA GLU A 198 2.98 -5.46 13.48
C GLU A 198 3.20 -6.38 12.27
N LEU A 199 3.33 -7.68 12.52
CA LEU A 199 3.21 -8.68 11.48
C LEU A 199 1.73 -8.78 11.07
N ARG A 200 1.42 -8.36 9.85
CA ARG A 200 0.06 -8.45 9.33
C ARG A 200 -0.23 -9.91 8.95
N LYS A 201 -1.37 -10.43 9.41
CA LYS A 201 -1.88 -11.77 9.10
C LYS A 201 -3.38 -11.73 8.87
N GLU A 202 -3.86 -12.71 8.12
CA GLU A 202 -5.29 -12.87 7.80
C GLU A 202 -6.20 -12.89 9.04
N GLN A 203 -5.75 -13.42 10.19
CA GLN A 203 -6.55 -13.50 11.42
C GLN A 203 -6.80 -12.16 12.14
N GLY A 204 -6.17 -11.06 11.73
CA GLY A 204 -6.34 -9.74 12.37
C GLY A 204 -6.97 -8.68 11.46
N LYS A 205 -6.22 -8.25 10.45
CA LYS A 205 -6.56 -7.10 9.58
C LYS A 205 -6.17 -7.43 8.15
N GLY A 206 -6.96 -6.98 7.17
CA GLY A 206 -6.61 -7.15 5.76
C GLY A 206 -5.29 -6.46 5.40
N TYR A 207 -4.62 -6.95 4.37
CA TYR A 207 -3.45 -6.34 3.79
C TYR A 207 -3.90 -5.08 3.08
N ARG A 208 -3.33 -3.93 3.43
CA ARG A 208 -3.69 -2.68 2.78
C ARG A 208 -3.12 -2.65 1.38
N LEU A 209 -3.93 -2.29 0.40
CA LEU A 209 -3.46 -2.17 -0.97
C LEU A 209 -2.38 -1.09 -1.06
N PRO A 210 -1.31 -1.35 -1.82
CA PRO A 210 -0.30 -0.36 -2.15
C PRO A 210 -0.91 0.89 -2.76
N PHE A 211 -0.18 2.00 -2.66
CA PHE A 211 -0.56 3.30 -3.20
C PHE A 211 -1.80 3.87 -2.52
N ALA A 212 -1.96 3.63 -1.22
CA ALA A 212 -2.90 4.40 -0.42
C ALA A 212 -2.57 5.91 -0.50
N TRP A 213 -3.57 6.80 -0.38
CA TRP A 213 -3.38 8.24 -0.65
C TRP A 213 -2.32 8.91 0.25
N ASP A 214 -2.20 8.39 1.46
CA ASP A 214 -1.32 8.78 2.56
C ASP A 214 0.02 8.06 2.53
N TYR A 215 0.30 7.25 1.51
CA TYR A 215 1.56 6.55 1.32
C TYR A 215 2.19 6.90 -0.03
N LEU A 216 3.52 6.85 -0.06
CA LEU A 216 4.31 7.03 -1.27
C LEU A 216 5.20 5.81 -1.46
N PRO A 217 5.18 5.16 -2.64
CA PRO A 217 6.11 4.08 -2.90
C PRO A 217 7.55 4.56 -2.82
N TYR A 218 8.39 3.72 -2.22
CA TYR A 218 9.80 3.95 -2.01
C TYR A 218 10.59 2.92 -2.82
N SER A 219 11.47 3.40 -3.71
CA SER A 219 12.41 2.54 -4.41
C SER A 219 13.55 2.20 -3.48
N ILE A 220 13.68 0.91 -3.18
CA ILE A 220 14.79 0.38 -2.38
C ILE A 220 16.12 0.59 -3.12
N GLU A 221 16.16 0.29 -4.42
CA GLU A 221 17.36 0.42 -5.26
C GLU A 221 17.84 1.88 -5.38
N ARG A 222 16.93 2.81 -5.71
CA ARG A 222 17.27 4.22 -5.96
C ARG A 222 17.19 5.09 -4.70
N LYS A 223 16.76 4.51 -3.57
CA LYS A 223 16.62 5.17 -2.28
C LYS A 223 15.78 6.46 -2.34
N GLN A 224 14.70 6.44 -3.11
CA GLN A 224 13.87 7.63 -3.36
C GLN A 224 12.37 7.32 -3.39
N LEU A 225 11.56 8.34 -3.09
CA LEU A 225 10.11 8.28 -3.17
C LEU A 225 9.62 8.61 -4.58
N TYR A 226 8.50 7.99 -4.94
CA TYR A 226 7.82 8.25 -6.20
C TYR A 226 6.38 8.70 -5.95
N VAL A 227 5.89 9.60 -6.82
CA VAL A 227 4.44 9.76 -6.96
C VAL A 227 3.90 8.52 -7.67
N VAL A 228 2.71 8.05 -7.30
CA VAL A 228 2.11 6.82 -7.86
C VAL A 228 2.14 6.78 -9.39
N SER A 229 1.88 7.91 -10.06
CA SER A 229 1.92 8.01 -11.53
C SER A 229 3.32 7.93 -12.16
N GLN A 230 4.39 8.06 -11.37
CA GLN A 230 5.77 7.86 -11.81
C GLN A 230 6.26 6.44 -11.54
N TRP A 231 5.53 5.70 -10.70
CA TRP A 231 5.82 4.31 -10.35
C TRP A 231 5.07 3.31 -11.25
N LEU A 232 3.86 3.67 -11.65
CA LEU A 232 2.98 2.95 -12.58
C LEU A 232 3.26 3.27 -14.05
#